data_AF-A0AAN7BKV8-F1
#
_entry.id   AF-A0AAN7BKV8-F1
#
_cell.length_a   1.000
_cell.length_b   1.000
_cell.length_c   1.000
_cell.angle_alpha   90.00
_cell.angle_beta   90.00
_cell.angle_gamma   90.00
#
_symmetry.space_group_name_H-M   'P 1'
#
loop_
_entity.id
_entity.type
_entity.pdbx_description
1 polymer ?
#
loop_
_entity_poly.entity_id
_entity_poly.type
_entity_poly.pdbx_seq_one_letter_code
_entity_poly.pdbx_strand_id
1 'polypeptide(L)'
;MAAANTSGDVSMPDAAAIAEKELINDFLERFRVAHKTGAGNDGIEYNTKTFETAVTEMRQGVRNNLWHYHILPSMKVTEAPHNPDAFYFENFDQIRAYILDPTLGFRLGYLFTVILEQTPAGVSAQDLMATEDAVTQFHSCVTLIHTVMGLTDVEPHDYVKQIPGHILKKFFGGLEKVHWYTVETLEKWTEAGESGSAANQT
;
A
#
# COMPACT_ATOMS: atom_id res chain seq x y z
N MET A 1 -46.89 5.34 -33.67
CA MET A 1 -45.43 5.10 -33.60
C MET A 1 -44.74 6.46 -33.59
N ALA A 2 -44.36 6.94 -32.41
CA ALA A 2 -43.48 8.10 -32.27
C ALA A 2 -42.14 7.55 -31.77
N ALA A 3 -41.10 7.74 -32.59
CA ALA A 3 -39.74 7.32 -32.27
C ALA A 3 -39.10 8.29 -31.29
N ALA A 4 -38.26 7.72 -30.43
CA ALA A 4 -37.53 8.36 -29.35
C ALA A 4 -36.57 9.46 -29.81
N ASN A 5 -36.29 10.40 -28.90
CA ASN A 5 -34.97 11.00 -28.81
C ASN A 5 -34.68 11.32 -27.34
N THR A 6 -34.26 10.32 -26.59
CA THR A 6 -33.54 10.48 -25.33
C THR A 6 -32.10 10.86 -25.67
N SER A 7 -31.81 12.15 -25.73
CA SER A 7 -30.45 12.66 -25.64
C SER A 7 -29.93 12.33 -24.25
N GLY A 8 -29.19 11.24 -24.14
CA GLY A 8 -28.42 10.91 -22.96
C GLY A 8 -27.36 12.00 -22.79
N ASP A 9 -27.54 12.81 -21.76
CA ASP A 9 -26.56 13.78 -21.30
C ASP A 9 -25.38 12.99 -20.72
N VAL A 10 -24.39 12.68 -21.57
CA VAL A 10 -23.12 12.12 -21.11
C VAL A 10 -22.33 13.31 -20.58
N SER A 11 -22.55 13.63 -19.31
CA SER A 11 -21.74 14.61 -18.59
C SER A 11 -20.27 14.17 -18.71
N MET A 12 -19.50 14.90 -19.50
CA MET A 12 -18.05 14.71 -19.60
C MET A 12 -17.46 14.85 -18.19
N PRO A 13 -16.55 13.95 -17.77
CA PRO A 13 -15.93 14.08 -16.46
C PRO A 13 -15.15 15.41 -16.40
N ASP A 14 -15.25 16.07 -15.25
CA ASP A 14 -14.52 17.31 -14.94
C ASP A 14 -13.01 17.08 -15.17
N ALA A 15 -12.35 18.06 -15.80
CA ALA A 15 -10.91 18.03 -16.07
C ALA A 15 -10.09 17.80 -14.79
N ALA A 16 -10.57 18.28 -13.64
CA ALA A 16 -9.93 18.02 -12.35
C ALA A 16 -9.93 16.52 -11.97
N ALA A 17 -11.06 15.83 -12.16
CA ALA A 17 -11.18 14.40 -11.88
C ALA A 17 -10.36 13.54 -12.85
N ILE A 18 -10.19 13.99 -14.10
CA ILE A 18 -9.30 13.33 -15.06
C ILE A 18 -7.85 13.45 -14.60
N ALA A 19 -7.40 14.66 -14.24
CA ALA A 19 -6.02 14.90 -13.79
C ALA A 19 -5.70 14.11 -12.51
N GLU A 20 -6.61 14.06 -11.55
CA GLU A 20 -6.45 13.25 -10.33
C GLU A 20 -6.29 11.75 -10.64
N LYS A 21 -7.11 11.23 -11.56
CA LYS A 21 -7.02 9.84 -11.99
C LYS A 21 -5.71 9.53 -12.71
N GLU A 22 -5.19 10.46 -13.52
CA GLU A 22 -3.88 10.33 -14.16
C GLU A 22 -2.77 10.29 -13.12
N LEU A 23 -2.79 11.17 -12.11
CA LEU A 23 -1.83 11.17 -11.01
C LEU A 23 -1.83 9.86 -10.22
N ILE A 24 -3.01 9.29 -9.94
CA ILE A 24 -3.12 7.98 -9.29
C ILE A 24 -2.55 6.87 -10.18
N ASN A 25 -2.82 6.91 -11.49
CA ASN A 25 -2.30 5.89 -12.41
C ASN A 25 -0.77 5.94 -12.52
N ASP A 26 -0.17 7.13 -12.62
CA ASP A 26 1.27 7.31 -12.64
C ASP A 26 1.92 6.84 -11.34
N PHE A 27 1.27 7.14 -10.21
CA PHE A 27 1.64 6.64 -8.89
C PHE A 27 1.66 5.10 -8.86
N LEU A 28 0.60 4.43 -9.32
CA LEU A 28 0.53 2.97 -9.35
C LEU A 28 1.56 2.37 -10.32
N GLU A 29 1.76 2.99 -11.48
CA GLU A 29 2.69 2.48 -12.49
C GLU A 29 4.13 2.48 -11.98
N ARG A 30 4.53 3.49 -11.20
CA ARG A 30 5.82 3.50 -10.51
C ARG A 30 6.03 2.24 -9.67
N PHE A 31 5.02 1.80 -8.92
CA PHE A 31 5.08 0.56 -8.14
C PHE A 31 5.13 -0.69 -9.01
N ARG A 32 4.32 -0.76 -10.07
CA ARG A 32 4.29 -1.91 -10.99
C ARG A 32 5.65 -2.11 -11.67
N VAL A 33 6.27 -1.01 -12.12
CA VAL A 33 7.61 -1.01 -12.70
C VAL A 33 8.64 -1.49 -11.69
N ALA A 34 8.65 -0.92 -10.49
CA ALA A 34 9.61 -1.30 -9.45
C ALA A 34 9.51 -2.76 -9.04
N HIS A 35 8.28 -3.29 -8.87
CA HIS A 35 8.05 -4.70 -8.58
C HIS A 35 8.60 -5.60 -9.70
N LYS A 36 8.60 -5.14 -10.95
CA LYS A 36 9.06 -5.91 -12.11
C LYS A 36 10.57 -5.80 -12.33
N THR A 37 11.17 -4.63 -12.14
CA THR A 37 12.55 -4.34 -12.55
C THR A 37 13.52 -4.21 -11.39
N GLY A 38 13.03 -3.95 -10.17
CA GLY A 38 13.88 -3.59 -9.04
C GLY A 38 14.56 -2.21 -9.20
N ALA A 39 14.15 -1.40 -10.17
CA ALA A 39 14.66 -0.05 -10.36
C ALA A 39 13.63 0.99 -9.91
N GLY A 40 14.09 2.04 -9.21
CA GLY A 40 13.38 3.31 -9.13
C GLY A 40 13.39 4.02 -10.50
N ASN A 41 12.45 4.93 -10.74
CA ASN A 41 12.26 5.59 -12.04
C ASN A 41 13.35 6.65 -12.39
N ASP A 42 14.37 6.84 -11.56
CA ASP A 42 15.28 8.00 -11.58
C ASP A 42 16.74 7.68 -11.99
N GLY A 43 17.07 6.41 -12.27
CA GLY A 43 18.43 6.02 -12.60
C GLY A 43 19.38 6.00 -11.40
N ILE A 44 18.87 6.16 -10.17
CA ILE A 44 19.61 5.85 -8.95
C ILE A 44 19.51 4.34 -8.72
N GLU A 45 20.61 3.63 -8.97
CA GLU A 45 20.73 2.21 -8.67
C GLU A 45 20.72 1.99 -7.15
N TYR A 46 19.54 1.96 -6.53
CA TYR A 46 19.39 1.41 -5.17
C TYR A 46 19.59 -0.11 -5.14
N ASN A 47 19.86 -0.74 -6.30
CA ASN A 47 19.95 -2.20 -6.49
C ASN A 47 18.79 -2.92 -5.78
N THR A 48 17.60 -2.31 -5.78
CA THR A 48 16.42 -2.94 -5.19
C THR A 48 16.06 -4.16 -6.03
N LYS A 49 15.42 -5.14 -5.41
CA LYS A 49 15.12 -6.40 -6.10
C LYS A 49 13.65 -6.54 -6.40
N THR A 50 13.35 -7.35 -7.41
CA THR A 50 12.00 -7.55 -7.91
C THR A 50 11.11 -8.26 -6.88
N PHE A 51 9.81 -8.26 -7.16
CA PHE A 51 8.82 -9.01 -6.42
C PHE A 51 9.15 -10.51 -6.32
N GLU A 52 9.65 -11.11 -7.39
CA GLU A 52 10.03 -12.53 -7.42
C GLU A 52 11.20 -12.82 -6.47
N THR A 53 12.12 -11.86 -6.32
CA THR A 53 13.22 -11.97 -5.35
C THR A 53 12.70 -11.92 -3.93
N ALA A 54 11.80 -10.99 -3.62
CA ALA A 54 11.18 -10.88 -2.31
C ALA A 54 10.43 -12.17 -1.91
N VAL A 55 9.64 -12.73 -2.83
CA VAL A 55 8.95 -14.01 -2.60
C VAL A 55 9.95 -15.14 -2.34
N THR A 56 11.03 -15.21 -3.11
CA THR A 56 12.07 -16.24 -2.95
C THR A 56 12.72 -16.14 -1.57
N GLU A 57 13.06 -14.93 -1.14
CA GLU A 57 13.66 -14.66 0.16
C GLU A 57 12.72 -14.96 1.33
N MET A 58 11.46 -14.56 1.23
CA MET A 58 10.46 -14.86 2.26
C MET A 58 10.17 -16.36 2.37
N ARG A 59 10.25 -17.11 1.26
CA ARG A 59 10.20 -18.58 1.30
C ARG A 59 11.42 -19.21 1.97
N GLN A 60 12.58 -18.57 1.84
CA GLN A 60 13.82 -18.97 2.51
C GLN A 60 13.87 -18.53 3.98
N GLY A 61 12.90 -17.72 4.42
CA GLY A 61 12.78 -17.25 5.80
C GLY A 61 13.71 -16.10 6.17
N VAL A 62 14.33 -15.42 5.20
CA VAL A 62 15.19 -14.25 5.49
C VAL A 62 15.33 -13.33 4.28
N ARG A 63 15.16 -12.03 4.52
CA ARG A 63 15.42 -10.93 3.59
C ARG A 63 16.93 -10.74 3.43
N ASN A 64 17.40 -10.76 2.20
CA ASN A 64 18.79 -10.51 1.84
C ASN A 64 18.96 -9.26 0.97
N ASN A 65 17.87 -8.72 0.42
CA ASN A 65 17.93 -7.61 -0.53
C ASN A 65 17.00 -6.44 -0.16
N LEU A 66 17.31 -5.26 -0.73
CA LEU A 66 16.63 -3.98 -0.47
C LEU A 66 15.34 -3.82 -1.30
N TRP A 67 14.35 -4.70 -1.13
CA TRP A 67 13.08 -4.60 -1.85
C TRP A 67 11.92 -4.05 -0.99
N HIS A 68 12.09 -3.98 0.33
CA HIS A 68 11.01 -3.66 1.28
C HIS A 68 10.41 -2.27 1.07
N TYR A 69 11.17 -1.29 0.59
CA TYR A 69 10.64 0.06 0.33
C TYR A 69 9.49 0.07 -0.68
N HIS A 70 9.61 -0.69 -1.77
CA HIS A 70 8.61 -0.65 -2.86
C HIS A 70 7.60 -1.79 -2.85
N ILE A 71 7.89 -2.88 -2.11
CA ILE A 71 6.97 -4.02 -1.98
C ILE A 71 6.16 -3.96 -0.68
N LEU A 72 6.72 -3.36 0.38
CA LEU A 72 6.02 -3.10 1.64
C LEU A 72 5.86 -1.59 1.82
N PRO A 73 5.05 -0.92 0.98
CA PRO A 73 4.93 0.54 1.03
C PRO A 73 4.35 1.03 2.37
N SER A 74 4.78 2.21 2.77
CA SER A 74 4.32 2.91 3.98
C SER A 74 3.92 4.35 3.63
N MET A 75 3.44 5.11 4.61
CA MET A 75 3.15 6.53 4.40
C MET A 75 4.40 7.39 4.49
N LYS A 76 4.35 8.55 3.83
CA LYS A 76 5.39 9.56 3.90
C LYS A 76 5.50 10.10 5.33
N VAL A 77 6.69 10.02 5.93
CA VAL A 77 7.00 10.68 7.20
C VAL A 77 7.34 12.15 6.90
N THR A 78 6.70 13.08 7.60
CA THR A 78 6.69 14.52 7.29
C THR A 78 8.04 15.23 7.46
N GLU A 79 9.10 14.56 7.94
CA GLU A 79 10.38 15.20 8.28
C GLU A 79 11.61 14.61 7.57
N ALA A 80 11.47 13.56 6.75
CA ALA A 80 12.60 13.06 5.97
C ALA A 80 12.84 13.95 4.75
N PRO A 81 14.11 14.23 4.36
CA PRO A 81 14.40 15.00 3.16
C PRO A 81 13.65 14.39 1.97
N HIS A 82 12.96 15.26 1.23
CA HIS A 82 12.08 14.93 0.14
C HIS A 82 12.81 14.05 -0.89
N ASN A 83 12.66 12.73 -0.77
CA ASN A 83 12.98 11.81 -1.84
C ASN A 83 11.67 11.55 -2.59
N PRO A 84 11.36 12.30 -3.66
CA PRO A 84 10.15 12.06 -4.47
C PRO A 84 10.10 10.65 -5.05
N ASP A 85 11.22 9.92 -5.05
CA ASP A 85 11.36 8.54 -5.52
C ASP A 85 11.17 7.49 -4.42
N ALA A 86 10.93 7.91 -3.18
CA ALA A 86 10.58 6.98 -2.13
C ALA A 86 9.14 6.48 -2.30
N PHE A 87 8.98 5.16 -2.25
CA PHE A 87 7.72 4.44 -2.44
C PHE A 87 6.78 4.61 -1.25
N TYR A 88 6.32 5.85 -1.07
CA TYR A 88 5.40 6.25 -0.02
C TYR A 88 4.05 6.63 -0.58
N PHE A 89 3.03 6.40 0.23
CA PHE A 89 1.72 7.00 0.06
C PHE A 89 1.70 8.43 0.60
N GLU A 90 1.04 9.32 -0.13
CA GLU A 90 0.87 10.72 0.25
C GLU A 90 -0.56 11.05 0.72
N ASN A 91 -1.53 10.18 0.42
CA ASN A 91 -2.91 10.34 0.84
C ASN A 91 -3.66 8.99 0.86
N PHE A 92 -4.90 9.04 1.32
CA PHE A 92 -5.77 7.88 1.48
C PHE A 92 -6.17 7.24 0.14
N ASP A 93 -6.42 8.05 -0.90
CA ASP A 93 -6.84 7.57 -2.22
C ASP A 93 -5.77 6.74 -2.92
N GLN A 94 -4.50 7.12 -2.77
CA GLN A 94 -3.37 6.33 -3.26
C GLN A 94 -3.28 4.96 -2.59
N ILE A 95 -3.52 4.88 -1.27
CA ILE A 95 -3.52 3.60 -0.54
C ILE A 95 -4.67 2.72 -1.03
N ARG A 96 -5.87 3.30 -1.11
CA ARG A 96 -7.06 2.61 -1.61
C ARG A 96 -6.84 2.09 -3.04
N ALA A 97 -6.31 2.93 -3.92
CA ALA A 97 -6.02 2.57 -5.31
C ALA A 97 -4.97 1.45 -5.39
N TYR A 98 -3.95 1.45 -4.52
CA TYR A 98 -2.94 0.39 -4.47
C TYR A 98 -3.54 -0.96 -4.04
N ILE A 99 -4.38 -0.96 -3.00
CA ILE A 99 -5.04 -2.18 -2.51
C ILE A 99 -5.98 -2.75 -3.58
N LEU A 100 -6.68 -1.88 -4.30
CA LEU A 100 -7.62 -2.25 -5.36
C LEU A 100 -6.96 -2.59 -6.69
N ASP A 101 -5.68 -2.27 -6.87
CA ASP A 101 -4.98 -2.61 -8.09
C ASP A 101 -4.87 -4.13 -8.24
N PRO A 102 -5.32 -4.72 -9.36
CA PRO A 102 -5.33 -6.17 -9.54
C PRO A 102 -3.95 -6.81 -9.45
N THR A 103 -2.89 -6.08 -9.79
CA THR A 103 -1.51 -6.60 -9.75
C THR A 103 -0.88 -6.35 -8.39
N LEU A 104 -0.90 -5.11 -7.90
CA LEU A 104 -0.23 -4.72 -6.67
C LEU A 104 -0.93 -5.29 -5.43
N GLY A 105 -2.26 -5.23 -5.37
CA GLY A 105 -3.05 -5.85 -4.31
C GLY A 105 -2.83 -7.35 -4.23
N PHE A 106 -2.87 -8.05 -5.38
CA PHE A 106 -2.57 -9.49 -5.45
C PHE A 106 -1.15 -9.80 -4.96
N ARG A 107 -0.15 -9.06 -5.44
CA ARG A 107 1.25 -9.26 -5.05
C ARG A 107 1.47 -9.07 -3.55
N LEU A 108 0.87 -8.04 -2.96
CA LEU A 108 0.97 -7.78 -1.53
C LEU A 108 0.34 -8.92 -0.71
N GLY A 109 -0.88 -9.33 -1.07
CA GLY A 109 -1.57 -10.45 -0.40
C GLY A 109 -0.81 -11.77 -0.54
N TYR A 110 -0.25 -12.04 -1.72
CA TYR A 110 0.57 -13.22 -1.97
C TYR A 110 1.86 -13.22 -1.15
N LEU A 111 2.57 -12.08 -1.06
CA LEU A 111 3.77 -11.97 -0.22
C LEU A 111 3.44 -12.20 1.26
N PHE A 112 2.37 -11.60 1.78
CA PHE A 112 1.96 -11.83 3.16
C PHE A 112 1.57 -13.29 3.41
N THR A 113 0.94 -13.95 2.45
CA THR A 113 0.68 -15.40 2.51
C THR A 113 1.98 -16.19 2.67
N VAL A 114 2.97 -15.92 1.82
CA VAL A 114 4.30 -16.56 1.89
C VAL A 114 5.01 -16.29 3.22
N ILE A 115 4.90 -15.07 3.76
CA ILE A 115 5.45 -14.74 5.08
C ILE A 115 4.75 -15.53 6.19
N LEU A 116 3.42 -15.67 6.14
CA LEU A 116 2.67 -16.49 7.12
C LEU A 116 3.04 -17.96 7.06
N GLU A 117 3.41 -18.50 5.90
CA GLU A 117 3.86 -19.90 5.75
C GLU A 117 5.13 -20.20 6.57
N GLN A 118 5.92 -19.18 6.95
CA GLN A 118 7.09 -19.33 7.84
C GLN A 118 6.70 -19.48 9.33
N THR A 119 5.42 -19.31 9.67
CA THR A 119 4.89 -19.38 11.04
C THR A 119 5.23 -20.66 11.80
N PRO A 120 5.13 -21.88 11.22
CA PRO A 120 5.43 -23.12 11.92
C PRO A 120 6.88 -23.24 12.38
N ALA A 121 7.80 -22.52 11.73
CA ALA A 121 9.23 -22.54 12.07
C ALA A 121 9.59 -21.63 13.26
N GLY A 122 8.62 -20.89 13.85
CA GLY A 122 8.86 -20.04 15.02
C GLY A 122 9.66 -18.76 14.72
N VAL A 123 9.81 -18.42 13.44
CA VAL A 123 10.60 -17.28 12.95
C VAL A 123 9.98 -15.95 13.41
N SER A 124 10.81 -15.04 13.93
CA SER A 124 10.38 -13.69 14.31
C SER A 124 10.40 -12.72 13.13
N ALA A 125 9.78 -11.54 13.27
CA ALA A 125 9.87 -10.49 12.25
C ALA A 125 11.32 -10.04 12.01
N GLN A 126 12.13 -10.03 13.07
CA GLN A 126 13.54 -9.66 13.01
C GLN A 126 14.35 -10.68 12.21
N ASP A 127 14.07 -11.98 12.40
CA ASP A 127 14.73 -13.03 11.62
C ASP A 127 14.36 -12.94 10.13
N LEU A 128 13.09 -12.67 9.82
CA LEU A 128 12.62 -12.50 8.45
C LEU A 128 13.20 -11.26 7.77
N MET A 129 13.20 -10.11 8.44
CA MET A 129 13.50 -8.82 7.80
C MET A 129 14.97 -8.38 7.95
N ALA A 130 15.72 -9.08 8.80
CA ALA A 130 17.14 -8.90 9.09
C ALA A 130 17.56 -7.55 9.73
N THR A 131 16.83 -6.46 9.49
CA THR A 131 17.15 -5.12 9.99
C THR A 131 15.94 -4.46 10.66
N GLU A 132 16.18 -3.65 11.69
CA GLU A 132 15.11 -2.92 12.39
C GLU A 132 14.32 -1.97 11.47
N ASP A 133 14.99 -1.35 10.50
CA ASP A 133 14.36 -0.53 9.46
C ASP A 133 13.32 -1.33 8.65
N ALA A 134 13.71 -2.54 8.19
CA ALA A 134 12.81 -3.39 7.42
C ALA A 134 11.68 -3.97 8.27
N VAL A 135 11.94 -4.27 9.55
CA VAL A 135 10.88 -4.65 10.52
C VAL A 135 9.88 -3.50 10.71
N THR A 136 10.38 -2.27 10.86
CA THR A 136 9.54 -1.08 11.05
C THR A 136 8.70 -0.81 9.81
N GLN A 137 9.31 -0.88 8.62
CA GLN A 137 8.60 -0.75 7.35
C GLN A 137 7.53 -1.83 7.18
N PHE A 138 7.85 -3.07 7.51
CA PHE A 138 6.89 -4.18 7.46
C PHE A 138 5.72 -3.94 8.42
N HIS A 139 6.00 -3.57 9.66
CA HIS A 139 4.98 -3.29 10.67
C HIS A 139 4.07 -2.12 10.25
N SER A 140 4.68 -1.05 9.73
CA SER A 140 3.98 0.13 9.22
C SER A 140 3.08 -0.22 8.03
N CYS A 141 3.59 -0.97 7.05
CA CYS A 141 2.83 -1.42 5.88
C CYS A 141 1.62 -2.27 6.29
N VAL A 142 1.82 -3.28 7.13
CA VAL A 142 0.72 -4.17 7.55
C VAL A 142 -0.33 -3.41 8.35
N THR A 143 0.10 -2.53 9.26
CA THR A 143 -0.80 -1.65 10.01
C THR A 143 -1.63 -0.80 9.06
N LEU A 144 -0.97 -0.14 8.10
CA LEU A 144 -1.61 0.76 7.14
C LEU A 144 -2.72 0.05 6.37
N ILE A 145 -2.40 -1.10 5.79
CA ILE A 145 -3.32 -1.86 4.95
C ILE A 145 -4.46 -2.42 5.80
N HIS A 146 -4.17 -2.95 7.00
CA HIS A 146 -5.20 -3.42 7.91
C HIS A 146 -6.20 -2.32 8.28
N THR A 147 -5.69 -1.15 8.66
CA THR A 147 -6.52 -0.01 9.08
C THR A 147 -7.37 0.50 7.92
N VAL A 148 -6.79 0.74 6.73
CA VAL A 148 -7.54 1.24 5.58
C VAL A 148 -8.62 0.26 5.11
N MET A 149 -8.35 -1.05 5.13
CA MET A 149 -9.36 -2.06 4.84
C MET A 149 -10.52 -2.06 5.86
N GLY A 150 -10.28 -1.62 7.10
CA GLY A 150 -11.32 -1.50 8.13
C GLY A 150 -12.11 -0.19 8.07
N LEU A 151 -11.53 0.86 7.47
CA LEU A 151 -12.14 2.20 7.35
C LEU A 151 -12.95 2.39 6.07
N THR A 152 -12.84 1.48 5.11
CA THR A 152 -13.44 1.65 3.78
C THR A 152 -14.52 0.60 3.54
N ASP A 153 -15.59 1.00 2.84
CA ASP A 153 -16.56 0.06 2.23
C ASP A 153 -15.95 -0.68 1.01
N VAL A 154 -14.64 -0.64 0.87
CA VAL A 154 -13.91 -1.26 -0.23
C VAL A 154 -13.71 -2.70 0.14
N GLU A 155 -14.40 -3.59 -0.57
CA GLU A 155 -14.09 -5.02 -0.51
C GLU A 155 -12.74 -5.25 -1.20
N PRO A 156 -11.66 -5.53 -0.45
CA PRO A 156 -10.39 -5.85 -1.05
C PRO A 156 -10.49 -7.21 -1.74
N HIS A 157 -9.58 -7.48 -2.67
CA HIS A 157 -9.49 -8.83 -3.23
C HIS A 157 -9.34 -9.88 -2.12
N ASP A 158 -9.94 -11.05 -2.30
CA ASP A 158 -9.92 -12.16 -1.32
C ASP A 158 -8.51 -12.49 -0.82
N TYR A 159 -7.50 -12.31 -1.68
CA TYR A 159 -6.08 -12.57 -1.39
C TYR A 159 -5.47 -11.62 -0.35
N VAL A 160 -6.11 -10.49 -0.03
CA VAL A 160 -5.64 -9.53 0.99
C VAL A 160 -6.56 -9.54 2.20
N LYS A 161 -7.78 -10.07 2.06
CA LYS A 161 -8.80 -10.11 3.10
C LYS A 161 -8.28 -10.87 4.33
N GLN A 162 -8.35 -10.25 5.51
CA GLN A 162 -7.92 -10.79 6.82
C GLN A 162 -6.41 -11.07 7.00
N ILE A 163 -5.63 -11.23 5.93
CA ILE A 163 -4.21 -11.57 6.00
C ILE A 163 -3.39 -10.55 6.82
N PRO A 164 -3.55 -9.22 6.65
CA PRO A 164 -2.83 -8.25 7.47
C PRO A 164 -3.07 -8.44 8.98
N GLY A 165 -4.31 -8.75 9.38
CA GLY A 165 -4.64 -9.01 10.79
C GLY A 165 -3.93 -10.25 11.33
N HIS A 166 -3.80 -11.30 10.51
CA HIS A 166 -3.02 -12.50 10.87
C HIS A 166 -1.53 -12.20 11.01
N ILE A 167 -0.96 -11.36 10.13
CA ILE A 167 0.42 -10.90 10.24
C ILE A 167 0.64 -10.13 11.54
N LEU A 168 -0.22 -9.15 11.86
CA LEU A 168 -0.14 -8.38 13.12
C LEU A 168 -0.18 -9.30 14.34
N LYS A 169 -1.12 -10.25 14.38
CA LYS A 169 -1.23 -11.22 15.47
C LYS A 169 0.01 -12.10 15.59
N LYS A 170 0.55 -12.55 14.47
CA LYS A 170 1.67 -13.49 14.46
C LYS A 170 3.00 -12.82 14.82
N PHE A 171 3.29 -11.67 14.24
CA PHE A 171 4.62 -11.07 14.26
C PHE A 171 4.75 -9.88 15.21
N PHE A 172 3.66 -9.17 15.49
CA PHE A 172 3.68 -7.89 16.21
C PHE A 172 2.87 -7.89 17.51
N GLY A 173 2.27 -9.03 17.87
CA GLY A 173 1.53 -9.18 19.14
C GLY A 173 0.06 -8.74 19.07
N GLY A 174 -0.50 -8.57 17.87
CA GLY A 174 -1.93 -8.33 17.65
C GLY A 174 -2.31 -6.88 17.40
N LEU A 175 -3.62 -6.66 17.30
CA LEU A 175 -4.22 -5.38 16.90
C LEU A 175 -4.00 -4.24 17.92
N GLU A 176 -3.65 -4.57 19.16
CA GLU A 176 -3.30 -3.57 20.18
C GLU A 176 -1.87 -3.03 20.05
N LYS A 177 -1.05 -3.66 19.21
CA LYS A 177 0.36 -3.30 19.01
C LYS A 177 0.66 -2.86 17.59
N VAL A 178 -0.31 -2.20 16.95
CA VAL A 178 -0.15 -1.55 15.64
C VAL A 178 0.94 -0.47 15.66
N HIS A 179 1.45 -0.12 14.48
CA HIS A 179 2.45 0.93 14.34
C HIS A 179 1.83 2.30 14.63
N TRP A 180 2.12 2.87 15.81
CA TRP A 180 1.47 4.08 16.33
C TRP A 180 1.52 5.27 15.37
N TYR A 181 2.68 5.53 14.76
CA TYR A 181 2.86 6.66 13.84
C TYR A 181 1.98 6.49 12.59
N THR A 182 1.76 5.25 12.16
CA THR A 182 0.88 4.94 11.03
C THR A 182 -0.57 5.29 11.38
N VAL A 183 -1.03 4.90 12.56
CA VAL A 183 -2.41 5.20 12.99
C VAL A 183 -2.61 6.70 13.15
N GLU A 184 -1.70 7.41 13.84
CA GLU A 184 -1.81 8.85 14.05
C GLU A 184 -1.80 9.64 12.73
N THR A 185 -0.99 9.22 11.75
CA THR A 185 -0.96 9.87 10.43
C THR A 185 -2.27 9.65 9.67
N LEU A 186 -2.83 8.43 9.74
CA LEU A 186 -4.12 8.14 9.11
C LEU A 186 -5.25 8.96 9.74
N GLU A 187 -5.28 9.08 11.06
CA GLU A 187 -6.27 9.91 11.78
C GLU A 187 -6.21 11.35 11.30
N LYS A 188 -5.00 11.94 11.18
CA LYS A 188 -4.80 13.28 10.64
C LYS A 188 -5.31 13.42 9.20
N TRP A 189 -5.10 12.42 8.35
CA TRP A 189 -5.60 12.43 6.97
C TRP A 189 -7.13 12.33 6.91
N THR A 190 -7.74 11.52 7.77
CA THR A 190 -9.20 11.41 7.86
C THR A 190 -9.81 12.72 8.37
N GLU A 191 -9.28 13.30 9.44
CA GLU A 191 -9.75 14.58 9.99
C GLU A 191 -9.62 15.74 8.98
N ALA A 192 -8.50 15.78 8.23
CA ALA A 192 -8.29 16.78 7.18
C ALA A 192 -9.26 16.60 5.99
N GLY A 193 -9.62 15.36 5.64
CA GLY A 193 -10.60 15.04 4.60
C GLY A 193 -12.04 15.41 5.02
N GLU A 194 -12.41 15.17 6.28
CA GLU A 194 -13.74 15.53 6.82
C GLU A 194 -13.92 17.05 6.92
N SER A 195 -12.86 17.79 7.27
CA SER A 195 -12.90 19.25 7.33
C SER A 195 -12.96 19.95 5.96
N GLY A 196 -12.62 19.24 4.87
CA GLY A 196 -12.83 19.71 3.49
C GLY A 196 -14.24 19.52 2.94
N SER A 197 -15.05 18.64 3.53
CA SER A 197 -16.42 18.34 3.08
C SER A 197 -17.46 19.34 3.62
N ALA A 198 -17.19 19.97 4.78
CA ALA A 198 -18.12 20.91 5.41
C ALA A 198 -18.24 22.28 4.71
N ALA A 199 -17.38 22.58 3.73
CA ALA A 199 -17.33 23.90 3.08
C ALA A 199 -18.20 24.03 1.81
N ASN A 200 -18.87 22.96 1.36
CA ASN A 200 -19.67 22.97 0.11
C ASN A 200 -21.16 22.70 0.32
N GLN A 201 -21.68 23.02 1.52
CA GLN A 201 -23.12 23.08 1.79
C GLN A 201 -23.48 24.45 2.36
N THR A 202 -23.50 25.47 1.51
CA THR A 202 -24.27 26.70 1.74
C THR A 202 -24.74 27.28 0.41
#